data_AF-A0AAW8H7F7-F1
#
_entry.id   AF-A0AAW8H7F7-F1
#
_cell.length_a   1.000
_cell.length_b   1.000
_cell.length_c   1.000
_cell.angle_alpha   90.00
_cell.angle_beta   90.00
_cell.angle_gamma   90.00
#
_symmetry.space_group_name_H-M   'P 1'
#
loop_
_entity.id
_entity.type
_entity.pdbx_description
1 polymer ?
#
loop_
_entity_poly.entity_id
_entity_poly.type
_entity_poly.pdbx_seq_one_letter_code
_entity_poly.pdbx_strand_id
1 'polypeptide(L)'
;MMLTLLDDCAFSGDEPFIGQQKPPVPGVHNSQGAGSPGREKVLNPECWPQIEAYVKDIVGHFRHDPRIQIWDLYNEPGNSGVFIGAPKGMAYDTRLEFYALSLMVNVFAWAREVSPVQPLTLAAWHVPDRSDCREAFTHPIDIAALHLSDVTSFHAYVDAREQRQIVSRLSAFQRPVLCTEWLARHIGSDMADTLPFFKEKDVACYHWGLVQGKTQTWLPWPDIAHHPENTGLWFHDVLMADGRPYHEEEMALVQTLSKG
;
A
#
# COMPACT_ATOMS: atom_id res chain seq x y z
N MET A 1 4.38 12.79 -8.85
CA MET A 1 4.10 11.35 -8.73
C MET A 1 4.87 10.78 -7.55
N MET A 2 4.33 9.73 -6.95
CA MET A 2 5.02 8.86 -5.99
C MET A 2 5.34 7.56 -6.71
N LEU A 3 6.59 7.11 -6.61
CA LEU A 3 7.02 5.84 -7.21
C LEU A 3 7.38 4.86 -6.10
N THR A 4 6.91 3.63 -6.24
CA THR A 4 7.19 2.54 -5.31
C THR A 4 8.13 1.51 -5.95
N LEU A 5 9.25 1.22 -5.30
CA LEU A 5 10.34 0.42 -5.90
C LEU A 5 10.19 -1.07 -5.63
N LEU A 6 9.93 -1.43 -4.37
CA LEU A 6 9.76 -2.80 -3.93
C LEU A 6 8.33 -3.05 -3.42
N ASP A 7 7.88 -4.30 -3.38
CA ASP A 7 6.53 -4.69 -3.00
C ASP A 7 6.47 -6.15 -2.52
N ASP A 8 5.96 -6.37 -1.29
CA ASP A 8 5.77 -7.71 -0.72
C ASP A 8 4.33 -8.25 -0.87
N CYS A 9 3.43 -7.51 -1.53
CA CYS A 9 2.07 -7.95 -1.88
C CYS A 9 2.04 -9.05 -2.97
N ALA A 10 2.58 -10.23 -2.64
CA ALA A 10 2.65 -11.40 -3.52
C ALA A 10 1.46 -12.36 -3.32
N PHE A 11 0.24 -11.84 -3.56
CA PHE A 11 -1.02 -12.54 -3.30
C PHE A 11 -1.26 -13.79 -4.15
N SER A 12 -0.57 -13.94 -5.28
CA SER A 12 -0.63 -15.16 -6.10
C SER A 12 0.06 -16.36 -5.43
N GLY A 13 0.98 -16.10 -4.49
CA GLY A 13 1.86 -17.11 -3.89
C GLY A 13 3.04 -17.53 -4.78
N ASP A 14 3.08 -17.06 -6.03
CA ASP A 14 4.14 -17.40 -6.99
C ASP A 14 5.26 -16.36 -6.98
N GLU A 15 6.47 -16.81 -7.33
CA GLU A 15 7.60 -15.91 -7.60
C GLU A 15 7.39 -15.14 -8.93
N PRO A 16 7.86 -13.88 -9.02
CA PRO A 16 7.75 -13.10 -10.24
C PRO A 16 8.61 -13.69 -11.36
N PHE A 17 8.08 -13.70 -12.57
CA PHE A 17 8.79 -14.19 -13.76
C PHE A 17 8.61 -13.22 -14.95
N ILE A 18 9.61 -13.22 -15.83
CA ILE A 18 9.59 -12.42 -17.05
C ILE A 18 8.71 -13.11 -18.09
N GLY A 19 7.85 -12.33 -18.75
CA GLY A 19 7.03 -12.79 -19.87
C GLY A 19 5.56 -12.52 -19.69
N GLN A 20 4.72 -13.30 -20.39
CA GLN A 20 3.28 -13.16 -20.32
C GLN A 20 2.75 -13.54 -18.94
N GLN A 21 2.13 -12.58 -18.28
CA GLN A 21 1.53 -12.79 -16.95
C GLN A 21 0.25 -13.61 -17.04
N LYS A 22 -0.01 -14.40 -16.00
CA LYS A 22 -1.19 -15.26 -15.88
C LYS A 22 -2.50 -14.44 -15.99
N PRO A 23 -3.58 -14.98 -16.58
CA PRO A 23 -4.89 -14.35 -16.51
C PRO A 23 -5.38 -14.30 -15.06
N PRO A 24 -6.24 -13.34 -14.70
CA PRO A 24 -6.84 -13.30 -13.37
C PRO A 24 -7.67 -14.55 -13.10
N VAL A 25 -7.66 -15.03 -11.86
CA VAL A 25 -8.61 -16.06 -11.41
C VAL A 25 -9.96 -15.39 -11.19
N PRO A 26 -11.01 -15.70 -11.99
CA PRO A 26 -12.28 -14.99 -11.89
C PRO A 26 -12.87 -15.00 -10.48
N GLY A 27 -13.31 -13.85 -10.01
CA GLY A 27 -13.93 -13.72 -8.69
C GLY A 27 -12.95 -13.65 -7.52
N VAL A 28 -11.63 -13.58 -7.79
CA VAL A 28 -10.60 -13.51 -6.74
C VAL A 28 -9.82 -12.20 -6.83
N HIS A 29 -9.94 -11.42 -5.77
CA HIS A 29 -9.20 -10.20 -5.53
C HIS A 29 -7.68 -10.42 -5.62
N ASN A 30 -6.95 -9.55 -6.33
CA ASN A 30 -5.50 -9.57 -6.57
C ASN A 30 -4.89 -10.96 -6.86
N SER A 31 -5.64 -11.84 -7.51
CA SER A 31 -5.27 -13.25 -7.72
C SER A 31 -3.89 -13.52 -8.35
N GLN A 32 -3.32 -12.56 -9.09
CA GLN A 32 -2.06 -12.71 -9.79
C GLN A 32 -0.98 -11.72 -9.32
N GLY A 33 -1.19 -11.04 -8.20
CA GLY A 33 -0.17 -10.16 -7.60
C GLY A 33 1.11 -10.94 -7.30
N ALA A 34 2.24 -10.45 -7.78
CA ALA A 34 3.56 -11.01 -7.53
C ALA A 34 4.45 -9.90 -6.97
N GLY A 35 5.20 -10.22 -5.92
CA GLY A 35 6.09 -9.26 -5.27
C GLY A 35 7.28 -8.87 -6.14
N SER A 36 7.90 -7.75 -5.79
CA SER A 36 9.12 -7.24 -6.41
C SER A 36 10.07 -6.73 -5.33
N PRO A 37 11.21 -7.36 -5.07
CA PRO A 37 11.62 -8.64 -5.61
C PRO A 37 10.69 -9.76 -5.10
N GLY A 38 10.79 -10.94 -5.72
CA GLY A 38 10.08 -12.11 -5.20
C GLY A 38 10.57 -12.53 -3.81
N ARG A 39 9.74 -13.27 -3.08
CA ARG A 39 9.97 -13.63 -1.67
C ARG A 39 11.25 -14.45 -1.49
N GLU A 40 11.60 -15.29 -2.46
CA GLU A 40 12.87 -16.03 -2.45
C GLU A 40 14.10 -15.10 -2.41
N LYS A 41 14.06 -13.96 -3.10
CA LYS A 41 15.14 -12.97 -3.08
C LYS A 41 15.15 -12.15 -1.79
N VAL A 42 13.98 -11.86 -1.22
CA VAL A 42 13.89 -11.18 0.09
C VAL A 42 14.56 -12.06 1.15
N LEU A 43 14.26 -13.36 1.17
CA LEU A 43 14.79 -14.34 2.12
C LEU A 43 16.27 -14.71 1.88
N ASN A 44 16.91 -14.22 0.82
CA ASN A 44 18.30 -14.53 0.49
C ASN A 44 19.17 -13.27 0.39
N PRO A 45 19.91 -12.92 1.46
CA PRO A 45 20.84 -11.79 1.46
C PRO A 45 21.93 -11.83 0.38
N GLU A 46 22.27 -13.01 -0.15
CA GLU A 46 23.23 -13.13 -1.26
C GLU A 46 22.69 -12.50 -2.56
N CYS A 47 21.35 -12.35 -2.68
CA CYS A 47 20.69 -11.67 -3.79
C CYS A 47 20.62 -10.15 -3.62
N TRP A 48 20.83 -9.63 -2.40
CA TRP A 48 20.63 -8.21 -2.09
C TRP A 48 21.55 -7.24 -2.84
N PRO A 49 22.81 -7.58 -3.20
CA PRO A 49 23.62 -6.71 -4.06
C PRO A 49 22.95 -6.37 -5.41
N GLN A 50 22.09 -7.25 -5.95
CA GLN A 50 21.33 -6.95 -7.17
C GLN A 50 20.17 -5.97 -6.90
N ILE A 51 19.53 -6.08 -5.74
CA ILE A 51 18.47 -5.17 -5.30
C ILE A 51 19.07 -3.78 -5.02
N GLU A 52 20.22 -3.73 -4.35
CA GLU A 52 20.99 -2.50 -4.14
C GLU A 52 21.31 -1.81 -5.46
N ALA A 53 21.85 -2.55 -6.43
CA ALA A 53 22.16 -2.02 -7.75
C ALA A 53 20.92 -1.43 -8.43
N TYR A 54 19.77 -2.13 -8.37
CA TYR A 54 18.50 -1.63 -8.92
C TYR A 54 18.03 -0.35 -8.23
N VAL A 55 18.00 -0.32 -6.89
CA VAL A 55 17.57 0.86 -6.12
C VAL A 55 18.45 2.06 -6.43
N LYS A 56 19.77 1.89 -6.38
CA LYS A 56 20.73 2.98 -6.66
C LYS A 56 20.66 3.46 -8.10
N ASP A 57 20.43 2.57 -9.06
CA ASP A 57 20.28 2.95 -10.46
C ASP A 57 19.02 3.80 -10.67
N ILE A 58 17.84 3.31 -10.28
CA ILE A 58 16.58 4.03 -10.48
C ILE A 58 16.54 5.35 -9.70
N VAL A 59 16.81 5.32 -8.40
CA VAL A 59 16.79 6.53 -7.57
C VAL A 59 17.88 7.50 -8.03
N GLY A 60 19.10 7.02 -8.30
CA GLY A 60 20.22 7.84 -8.73
C GLY A 60 20.00 8.49 -10.10
N HIS A 61 19.39 7.77 -11.05
CA HIS A 61 19.04 8.28 -12.37
C HIS A 61 18.05 9.45 -12.29
N PHE A 62 17.00 9.30 -11.49
CA PHE A 62 15.93 10.30 -11.36
C PHE A 62 16.05 11.24 -10.15
N ARG A 63 17.21 11.25 -9.49
CA ARG A 63 17.46 11.94 -8.21
C ARG A 63 17.20 13.46 -8.21
N HIS A 64 17.09 14.09 -9.38
CA HIS A 64 16.78 15.51 -9.56
C HIS A 64 15.51 15.75 -10.39
N ASP A 65 14.75 14.70 -10.75
CA ASP A 65 13.55 14.84 -11.57
C ASP A 65 12.40 15.46 -10.76
N PRO A 66 11.94 16.67 -11.11
CA PRO A 66 10.93 17.39 -10.34
C PRO A 66 9.53 16.77 -10.46
N ARG A 67 9.32 15.81 -11.38
CA ARG A 67 8.02 15.13 -11.52
C ARG A 67 7.82 14.12 -10.40
N ILE A 68 8.90 13.59 -9.84
CA ILE A 68 8.88 12.73 -8.66
C ILE A 68 8.82 13.64 -7.44
N GLN A 69 7.79 13.46 -6.62
CA GLN A 69 7.58 14.27 -5.41
C GLN A 69 8.10 13.58 -4.16
N ILE A 70 8.10 12.24 -4.16
CA ILE A 70 8.44 11.39 -3.03
C ILE A 70 8.78 9.99 -3.55
N TRP A 71 9.75 9.34 -2.90
CA TRP A 71 10.09 7.94 -3.13
C TRP A 71 9.47 7.10 -2.03
N ASP A 72 8.52 6.24 -2.39
CA ASP A 72 8.01 5.20 -1.50
C ASP A 72 8.86 3.95 -1.72
N LEU A 73 9.64 3.53 -0.73
CA LEU A 73 10.77 2.64 -1.02
C LEU A 73 10.35 1.17 -1.12
N TYR A 74 9.34 0.74 -0.37
CA TYR A 74 8.97 -0.66 -0.28
C TYR A 74 7.52 -0.77 0.22
N ASN A 75 6.63 -1.26 -0.64
CA ASN A 75 5.24 -1.51 -0.31
C ASN A 75 5.11 -2.72 0.63
N GLU A 76 4.42 -2.51 1.74
CA GLU A 76 4.04 -3.50 2.76
C GLU A 76 5.10 -4.59 3.06
N PRO A 77 6.35 -4.23 3.41
CA PRO A 77 7.40 -5.20 3.70
C PRO A 77 6.94 -6.15 4.80
N GLY A 78 7.16 -7.45 4.59
CA GLY A 78 6.71 -8.53 5.46
C GLY A 78 5.34 -9.10 5.10
N ASN A 79 4.61 -8.56 4.12
CA ASN A 79 3.29 -9.06 3.77
C ASN A 79 3.33 -10.52 3.29
N SER A 80 2.81 -11.40 4.13
CA SER A 80 2.82 -12.85 3.92
C SER A 80 1.55 -13.38 3.24
N GLY A 81 0.60 -12.51 2.89
CA GLY A 81 -0.71 -12.90 2.37
C GLY A 81 -0.63 -13.63 1.02
N VAL A 82 -1.45 -14.67 0.89
CA VAL A 82 -1.70 -15.42 -0.35
C VAL A 82 -3.21 -15.67 -0.50
N PHE A 83 -3.78 -15.26 -1.63
CA PHE A 83 -5.22 -15.33 -1.91
C PHE A 83 -5.64 -16.52 -2.79
N ILE A 84 -4.68 -17.30 -3.30
CA ILE A 84 -4.91 -18.47 -4.14
C ILE A 84 -4.47 -19.76 -3.43
N GLY A 85 -5.27 -20.83 -3.52
CA GLY A 85 -4.80 -22.20 -3.24
C GLY A 85 -5.29 -22.90 -1.96
N ALA A 86 -6.03 -22.26 -1.03
CA ALA A 86 -6.70 -22.91 0.10
C ALA A 86 -7.80 -21.99 0.70
N PRO A 87 -8.77 -22.48 1.51
CA PRO A 87 -9.84 -21.64 2.01
C PRO A 87 -9.35 -20.70 3.11
N LYS A 88 -9.51 -19.39 2.86
CA LYS A 88 -9.00 -18.23 3.64
C LYS A 88 -7.47 -18.10 3.62
N GLY A 89 -7.00 -16.87 3.44
CA GLY A 89 -5.63 -16.53 3.07
C GLY A 89 -4.56 -17.33 3.84
N MET A 90 -3.59 -17.87 3.10
CA MET A 90 -2.42 -18.48 3.70
C MET A 90 -1.40 -17.39 4.02
N ALA A 91 -0.76 -17.51 5.18
CA ALA A 91 0.46 -16.78 5.49
C ALA A 91 1.65 -17.57 4.94
N TYR A 92 2.54 -16.89 4.24
CA TYR A 92 3.84 -17.41 3.82
C TYR A 92 4.77 -17.65 5.03
N ASP A 93 6.03 -17.96 4.76
CA ASP A 93 7.11 -18.14 5.72
C ASP A 93 7.25 -16.95 6.70
N THR A 94 7.21 -17.24 8.00
CA THR A 94 7.34 -16.24 9.08
C THR A 94 8.70 -15.55 9.12
N ARG A 95 9.73 -16.12 8.47
CA ARG A 95 11.02 -15.46 8.31
C ARG A 95 10.92 -14.19 7.46
N LEU A 96 9.89 -14.07 6.61
CA LEU A 96 9.75 -12.95 5.67
C LEU A 96 9.82 -11.60 6.38
N GLU A 97 9.12 -11.43 7.50
CA GLU A 97 9.10 -10.18 8.27
C GLU A 97 10.51 -9.75 8.72
N PHE A 98 11.32 -10.69 9.21
CA PHE A 98 12.68 -10.42 9.66
C PHE A 98 13.60 -9.98 8.50
N TYR A 99 13.53 -10.68 7.38
CA TYR A 99 14.33 -10.34 6.20
C TYR A 99 13.84 -9.07 5.52
N ALA A 100 12.53 -8.84 5.44
CA ALA A 100 11.93 -7.64 4.87
C ALA A 100 12.28 -6.40 5.70
N LEU A 101 12.23 -6.47 7.04
CA LEU A 101 12.72 -5.41 7.93
C LEU A 101 14.19 -5.08 7.64
N SER A 102 15.04 -6.11 7.57
CA SER A 102 16.47 -5.95 7.34
C SER A 102 16.76 -5.36 5.95
N LEU A 103 16.06 -5.84 4.92
CA LEU A 103 16.16 -5.32 3.55
C LEU A 103 15.68 -3.87 3.48
N MET A 104 14.53 -3.55 4.08
CA MET A 104 13.97 -2.20 4.14
C MET A 104 14.97 -1.17 4.71
N VAL A 105 15.64 -1.50 5.82
CA VAL A 105 16.67 -0.63 6.41
C VAL A 105 17.82 -0.39 5.42
N ASN A 106 18.25 -1.42 4.70
CA ASN A 106 19.27 -1.29 3.66
C ASN A 106 18.79 -0.44 2.47
N VAL A 107 17.55 -0.61 2.02
CA VAL A 107 16.98 0.20 0.91
C VAL A 107 16.97 1.68 1.25
N PHE A 108 16.61 2.06 2.49
CA PHE A 108 16.76 3.46 2.95
C PHE A 108 18.21 3.94 2.87
N ALA A 109 19.17 3.13 3.33
CA ALA A 109 20.59 3.49 3.26
C ALA A 109 21.07 3.68 1.82
N TRP A 110 20.77 2.72 0.93
CA TRP A 110 21.16 2.76 -0.47
C TRP A 110 20.54 3.94 -1.23
N ALA A 111 19.26 4.24 -0.99
CA ALA A 111 18.59 5.39 -1.57
C ALA A 111 19.25 6.70 -1.11
N ARG A 112 19.64 6.82 0.17
CA ARG A 112 20.33 8.00 0.70
C ARG A 112 21.74 8.18 0.10
N GLU A 113 22.46 7.09 -0.17
CA GLU A 113 23.80 7.16 -0.76
C GLU A 113 23.85 7.84 -2.14
N VAL A 114 22.76 7.76 -2.92
CA VAL A 114 22.68 8.42 -4.23
C VAL A 114 22.13 9.85 -4.16
N SER A 115 21.74 10.30 -2.96
CA SER A 115 21.35 11.67 -2.60
C SER A 115 20.25 12.26 -3.50
N PRO A 116 19.03 11.68 -3.53
CA PRO A 116 17.88 12.29 -4.17
C PRO A 116 17.45 13.58 -3.46
N VAL A 117 16.94 14.54 -4.24
CA VAL A 117 16.39 15.78 -3.70
C VAL A 117 14.96 15.61 -3.19
N GLN A 118 14.29 14.53 -3.60
CA GLN A 118 12.96 14.17 -3.13
C GLN A 118 13.03 13.44 -1.79
N PRO A 119 12.04 13.64 -0.90
CA PRO A 119 11.94 12.88 0.36
C PRO A 119 11.76 11.38 0.13
N LEU A 120 12.22 10.59 1.09
CA LEU A 120 12.02 9.16 1.17
C LEU A 120 10.90 8.84 2.17
N THR A 121 10.09 7.84 1.85
CA THR A 121 9.05 7.33 2.74
C THR A 121 8.88 5.82 2.59
N LEU A 122 8.18 5.26 3.58
CA LEU A 122 7.65 3.91 3.55
C LEU A 122 6.46 3.86 4.49
N ALA A 123 5.34 3.30 4.02
CA ALA A 123 4.11 3.28 4.79
C ALA A 123 4.19 2.29 5.97
N ALA A 124 3.89 2.79 7.17
CA ALA A 124 3.46 1.93 8.26
C ALA A 124 2.09 1.31 7.90
N TRP A 125 1.93 -0.01 8.03
CA TRP A 125 0.76 -0.70 7.47
C TRP A 125 0.13 -1.73 8.39
N HIS A 126 0.78 -2.15 9.48
CA HIS A 126 0.17 -3.15 10.37
C HIS A 126 -0.89 -2.50 11.28
N VAL A 127 -2.14 -2.92 11.06
CA VAL A 127 -3.30 -2.57 11.90
C VAL A 127 -3.93 -3.88 12.40
N PRO A 128 -3.53 -4.38 13.59
CA PRO A 128 -3.94 -5.71 14.08
C PRO A 128 -5.45 -5.86 14.28
N ASP A 129 -6.12 -4.78 14.71
CA ASP A 129 -7.57 -4.70 14.85
C ASP A 129 -8.08 -3.42 14.18
N ARG A 130 -8.87 -3.60 13.12
CA ARG A 130 -9.45 -2.51 12.33
C ARG A 130 -10.58 -1.76 13.05
N SER A 131 -11.13 -2.36 14.10
CA SER A 131 -12.21 -1.78 14.93
C SER A 131 -11.69 -1.07 16.18
N ASP A 132 -10.42 -1.30 16.54
CA ASP A 132 -9.73 -0.70 17.67
C ASP A 132 -8.24 -0.50 17.33
N CYS A 133 -7.93 0.66 16.77
CA CYS A 133 -6.59 0.91 16.23
C CYS A 133 -5.55 1.28 17.29
N ARG A 134 -5.79 1.10 18.59
CA ARG A 134 -4.84 1.49 19.66
C ARG A 134 -3.45 0.89 19.48
N GLU A 135 -3.38 -0.33 18.94
CA GLU A 135 -2.11 -1.04 18.67
C GLU A 135 -1.62 -0.93 17.21
N ALA A 136 -2.25 -0.08 16.38
CA ALA A 136 -1.79 0.17 15.02
C ALA A 136 -0.35 0.71 15.01
N PHE A 137 0.46 0.23 14.07
CA PHE A 137 1.83 0.65 13.81
C PHE A 137 2.81 0.42 14.96
N THR A 138 2.54 -0.59 15.79
CA THR A 138 3.44 -1.05 16.86
C THR A 138 4.40 -2.15 16.38
N HIS A 139 4.23 -2.66 15.16
CA HIS A 139 5.11 -3.68 14.60
C HIS A 139 6.52 -3.11 14.36
N PRO A 140 7.61 -3.88 14.54
CA PRO A 140 8.98 -3.38 14.33
C PRO A 140 9.23 -2.77 12.95
N ILE A 141 8.59 -3.30 11.90
CA ILE A 141 8.63 -2.73 10.54
C ILE A 141 8.05 -1.33 10.51
N ASP A 142 6.86 -1.13 11.08
CA ASP A 142 6.19 0.18 11.08
C ASP A 142 6.98 1.20 11.90
N ILE A 143 7.49 0.80 13.07
CA ILE A 143 8.31 1.67 13.91
C ILE A 143 9.54 2.13 13.13
N ALA A 144 10.26 1.21 12.48
CA ALA A 144 11.44 1.55 11.70
C ALA A 144 11.08 2.44 10.49
N ALA A 145 9.99 2.13 9.77
CA ALA A 145 9.50 2.92 8.65
C ALA A 145 9.20 4.37 9.06
N LEU A 146 8.45 4.58 10.15
CA LEU A 146 8.11 5.89 10.67
C LEU A 146 9.34 6.70 11.09
N HIS A 147 10.34 6.06 11.69
CA HIS A 147 11.56 6.75 12.12
C HIS A 147 12.49 7.10 10.95
N LEU A 148 12.64 6.19 9.99
CA LEU A 148 13.55 6.35 8.86
C LEU A 148 13.02 7.29 7.79
N SER A 149 11.71 7.38 7.62
CA SER A 149 11.07 8.22 6.59
C SER A 149 11.28 9.71 6.84
N ASP A 150 11.46 10.47 5.77
CA ASP A 150 11.53 11.95 5.83
C ASP A 150 10.12 12.55 5.92
N VAL A 151 9.11 11.81 5.44
CA VAL A 151 7.69 12.14 5.51
C VAL A 151 6.90 10.95 6.05
N THR A 152 5.95 11.19 6.95
CA THR A 152 5.16 10.13 7.57
C THR A 152 4.11 9.62 6.60
N SER A 153 4.20 8.35 6.20
CA SER A 153 3.16 7.69 5.40
C SER A 153 2.61 6.45 6.10
N PHE A 154 1.37 6.07 5.77
CA PHE A 154 0.71 4.92 6.36
C PHE A 154 -0.40 4.34 5.47
N HIS A 155 -0.70 3.05 5.67
CA HIS A 155 -1.88 2.37 5.15
C HIS A 155 -2.87 2.15 6.28
N ALA A 156 -4.15 2.47 6.05
CA ALA A 156 -5.18 2.19 7.03
C ALA A 156 -6.53 1.95 6.35
N TYR A 157 -6.88 0.68 6.24
CA TYR A 157 -8.19 0.24 5.78
C TYR A 157 -9.12 0.08 6.98
N VAL A 158 -9.63 1.21 7.47
CA VAL A 158 -10.47 1.34 8.68
C VAL A 158 -11.51 2.45 8.49
N ASP A 159 -12.51 2.49 9.37
CA ASP A 159 -13.55 3.52 9.32
C ASP A 159 -13.02 4.93 9.64
N ALA A 160 -13.85 5.95 9.39
CA ALA A 160 -13.47 7.34 9.61
C ALA A 160 -13.16 7.68 11.08
N ARG A 161 -13.69 6.92 12.06
CA ARG A 161 -13.40 7.14 13.49
C ARG A 161 -11.98 6.69 13.80
N GLU A 162 -11.61 5.50 13.37
CA GLU A 162 -10.28 4.95 13.58
C GLU A 162 -9.21 5.69 12.77
N GLN A 163 -9.54 6.13 11.55
CA GLN A 163 -8.67 7.01 10.75
C GLN A 163 -8.26 8.27 11.52
N ARG A 164 -9.22 8.92 12.20
CA ARG A 164 -8.95 10.12 13.01
C ARG A 164 -7.98 9.85 14.16
N GLN A 165 -8.09 8.69 14.81
CA GLN A 165 -7.19 8.30 15.90
C GLN A 165 -5.78 8.01 15.39
N ILE A 166 -5.66 7.34 14.24
CA ILE A 166 -4.38 7.08 13.58
C ILE A 166 -3.68 8.40 13.23
N VAL A 167 -4.35 9.29 12.48
CA VAL A 167 -3.77 10.58 12.04
C VAL A 167 -3.35 11.43 13.24
N SER A 168 -4.16 11.46 14.31
CA SER A 168 -3.83 12.20 15.54
C SER A 168 -2.52 11.71 16.17
N ARG A 169 -2.29 10.40 16.25
CA ARG A 169 -1.04 9.82 16.78
C ARG A 169 0.14 10.08 15.86
N LEU A 170 -0.03 9.88 14.56
CA LEU A 170 1.03 10.09 13.57
C LEU A 170 1.47 11.56 13.47
N SER A 171 0.60 12.51 13.83
CA SER A 171 0.95 13.94 13.91
C SER A 171 2.04 14.22 14.95
N ALA A 172 2.27 13.32 15.92
CA ALA A 172 3.34 13.46 16.90
C ALA A 172 4.75 13.39 16.29
N PHE A 173 4.90 12.84 15.08
CA PHE A 173 6.18 12.86 14.34
C PHE A 173 6.53 14.24 13.78
N GLN A 174 5.61 15.21 13.82
CA GLN A 174 5.82 16.59 13.35
C GLN A 174 6.34 16.68 11.90
N ARG A 175 5.88 15.77 11.04
CA ARG A 175 6.16 15.68 9.61
C ARG A 175 4.85 15.73 8.83
N PRO A 176 4.85 16.10 7.54
CA PRO A 176 3.66 15.92 6.70
C PRO A 176 3.18 14.47 6.73
N VAL A 177 1.87 14.27 6.65
CA VAL A 177 1.24 12.96 6.80
C VAL A 177 0.55 12.56 5.49
N LEU A 178 0.81 11.34 5.03
CA LEU A 178 0.22 10.75 3.84
C LEU A 178 -0.47 9.42 4.15
N CYS A 179 -1.73 9.28 3.79
CA CYS A 179 -2.40 7.98 3.78
C CYS A 179 -2.31 7.37 2.37
N THR A 180 -1.40 6.44 2.15
CA THR A 180 -1.06 5.94 0.81
C THR A 180 -1.94 4.78 0.33
N GLU A 181 -2.70 4.16 1.24
CA GLU A 181 -3.76 3.20 0.94
C GLU A 181 -4.85 3.19 2.03
N TRP A 182 -6.15 3.15 1.68
CA TRP A 182 -7.22 3.19 2.70
C TRP A 182 -8.64 2.76 2.26
N LEU A 183 -9.07 3.09 1.04
CA LEU A 183 -10.47 2.90 0.62
C LEU A 183 -10.87 1.43 0.68
N ALA A 184 -11.92 1.07 1.42
CA ALA A 184 -12.43 -0.29 1.54
C ALA A 184 -13.88 -0.27 2.05
N ARG A 185 -14.84 -0.14 1.13
CA ARG A 185 -16.23 0.20 1.49
C ARG A 185 -16.92 -0.84 2.38
N HIS A 186 -16.55 -2.12 2.25
CA HIS A 186 -17.18 -3.21 3.01
C HIS A 186 -16.85 -3.17 4.52
N ILE A 187 -15.87 -2.37 4.92
CA ILE A 187 -15.46 -2.20 6.32
C ILE A 187 -15.65 -0.76 6.80
N GLY A 188 -16.50 0.02 6.11
CA GLY A 188 -16.82 1.40 6.49
C GLY A 188 -15.73 2.43 6.16
N SER A 189 -14.74 2.06 5.33
CA SER A 189 -13.75 3.00 4.84
C SER A 189 -14.19 3.55 3.48
N ASP A 190 -14.85 4.71 3.47
CA ASP A 190 -15.43 5.33 2.28
C ASP A 190 -15.00 6.80 2.10
N MET A 191 -15.25 7.32 0.89
CA MET A 191 -14.84 8.67 0.50
C MET A 191 -15.61 9.79 1.19
N ALA A 192 -16.90 9.59 1.46
CA ALA A 192 -17.76 10.62 1.99
C ALA A 192 -17.33 11.02 3.40
N ASP A 193 -16.93 10.04 4.21
CA ASP A 193 -16.55 10.28 5.61
C ASP A 193 -15.05 10.54 5.80
N THR A 194 -14.20 10.00 4.90
CA THR A 194 -12.74 10.08 5.06
C THR A 194 -12.12 11.30 4.38
N LEU A 195 -12.51 11.62 3.14
CA LEU A 195 -11.84 12.69 2.37
C LEU A 195 -12.01 14.09 2.98
N PRO A 196 -13.19 14.50 3.47
CA PRO A 196 -13.34 15.81 4.12
C PRO A 196 -12.44 15.94 5.35
N PHE A 197 -12.29 14.86 6.12
CA PHE A 197 -11.38 14.83 7.27
C PHE A 197 -9.91 14.96 6.86
N PHE A 198 -9.47 14.20 5.84
CA PHE A 198 -8.10 14.32 5.33
C PHE A 198 -7.82 15.74 4.85
N LYS A 199 -8.75 16.37 4.13
CA LYS A 199 -8.63 17.78 3.72
C LYS A 199 -8.55 18.72 4.94
N GLU A 200 -9.39 18.54 5.95
CA GLU A 200 -9.41 19.36 7.17
C GLU A 200 -8.08 19.28 7.95
N LYS A 201 -7.40 18.14 7.92
CA LYS A 201 -6.13 17.90 8.63
C LYS A 201 -4.89 18.01 7.75
N ASP A 202 -5.03 18.50 6.52
CA ASP A 202 -3.94 18.57 5.54
C ASP A 202 -3.20 17.22 5.35
N VAL A 203 -3.95 16.12 5.43
CA VAL A 203 -3.44 14.77 5.13
C VAL A 203 -3.59 14.55 3.63
N ALA A 204 -2.47 14.34 2.94
CA ALA A 204 -2.52 13.90 1.54
C ALA A 204 -2.89 12.42 1.50
N CYS A 205 -3.53 11.97 0.43
CA CYS A 205 -3.93 10.57 0.33
C CYS A 205 -3.87 10.02 -1.11
N TYR A 206 -3.67 8.71 -1.17
CA TYR A 206 -3.86 7.88 -2.35
C TYR A 206 -4.82 6.76 -1.95
N HIS A 207 -5.93 6.62 -2.65
CA HIS A 207 -6.82 5.48 -2.42
C HIS A 207 -6.30 4.26 -3.17
N TRP A 208 -6.48 3.08 -2.59
CA TRP A 208 -6.22 1.85 -3.32
C TRP A 208 -7.40 1.52 -4.22
N GLY A 209 -7.06 0.90 -5.36
CA GLY A 209 -7.93 0.64 -6.51
C GLY A 209 -8.10 1.87 -7.41
N LEU A 210 -8.18 1.64 -8.72
CA LEU A 210 -8.46 2.70 -9.68
C LEU A 210 -9.56 2.27 -10.64
N VAL A 211 -9.39 1.12 -11.29
CA VAL A 211 -10.23 0.70 -12.41
C VAL A 211 -10.54 -0.78 -12.35
N GLN A 212 -11.74 -1.14 -12.76
CA GLN A 212 -12.19 -2.51 -12.94
C GLN A 212 -11.35 -3.25 -14.00
N GLY A 213 -10.19 -3.77 -13.58
CA GLY A 213 -9.21 -4.44 -14.43
C GLY A 213 -8.83 -5.86 -14.00
N LYS A 214 -7.63 -6.30 -14.40
CA LYS A 214 -7.16 -7.67 -14.10
C LYS A 214 -6.98 -7.94 -12.61
N THR A 215 -6.71 -6.92 -11.80
CA THR A 215 -6.50 -7.07 -10.34
C THR A 215 -7.78 -7.45 -9.59
N GLN A 216 -8.97 -7.18 -10.15
CA GLN A 216 -10.24 -7.47 -9.49
C GLN A 216 -10.41 -6.80 -8.12
N THR A 217 -9.83 -5.60 -7.94
CA THR A 217 -9.83 -4.84 -6.68
C THR A 217 -11.20 -4.23 -6.31
N TRP A 218 -12.18 -4.24 -7.23
CA TRP A 218 -13.58 -3.98 -6.91
C TRP A 218 -14.24 -5.10 -6.09
N LEU A 219 -13.66 -6.30 -6.07
CA LEU A 219 -14.13 -7.40 -5.22
C LEU A 219 -13.52 -7.28 -3.81
N PRO A 220 -14.24 -7.70 -2.75
CA PRO A 220 -13.68 -7.72 -1.40
C PRO A 220 -12.55 -8.74 -1.25
N TRP A 221 -11.68 -8.55 -0.26
CA TRP A 221 -10.67 -9.57 0.09
C TRP A 221 -11.32 -10.89 0.52
N PRO A 222 -10.59 -12.02 0.43
CA PRO A 222 -11.12 -13.34 0.78
C PRO A 222 -11.56 -13.52 2.25
N ASP A 223 -11.07 -12.68 3.17
CA ASP A 223 -11.40 -12.72 4.59
C ASP A 223 -12.64 -11.89 4.96
N ILE A 224 -13.10 -11.01 4.07
CA ILE A 224 -14.32 -10.21 4.26
C ILE A 224 -15.55 -11.10 4.03
N ALA A 225 -16.45 -11.13 5.01
CA ALA A 225 -17.67 -11.92 4.93
C ALA A 225 -18.62 -11.38 3.84
N HIS A 226 -19.31 -12.30 3.17
CA HIS A 226 -20.37 -11.94 2.23
C HIS A 226 -21.65 -11.60 2.98
N HIS A 227 -22.21 -10.45 2.64
CA HIS A 227 -23.34 -9.84 3.29
C HIS A 227 -24.37 -9.47 2.22
N PRO A 228 -25.63 -9.96 2.27
CA PRO A 228 -26.65 -9.66 1.26
C PRO A 228 -26.84 -8.16 1.02
N GLU A 229 -26.72 -7.35 2.06
CA GLU A 229 -26.78 -5.88 2.05
C GLU A 229 -25.65 -5.23 1.24
N ASN A 230 -24.53 -5.92 1.04
CA ASN A 230 -23.38 -5.45 0.27
C ASN A 230 -23.39 -5.97 -1.18
N THR A 231 -24.50 -6.57 -1.64
CA THR A 231 -24.61 -7.06 -3.01
C THR A 231 -24.46 -5.90 -3.99
N GLY A 232 -23.40 -5.94 -4.82
CA GLY A 232 -23.10 -4.90 -5.81
C GLY A 232 -22.28 -3.73 -5.29
N LEU A 233 -21.95 -3.71 -3.99
CA LEU A 233 -20.99 -2.75 -3.45
C LEU A 233 -19.59 -3.07 -3.98
N TRP A 234 -18.88 -2.06 -4.46
CA TRP A 234 -17.48 -2.22 -4.86
C TRP A 234 -16.54 -1.98 -3.68
N PHE A 235 -15.44 -2.71 -3.67
CA PHE A 235 -14.49 -2.65 -2.58
C PHE A 235 -13.56 -1.44 -2.69
N HIS A 236 -12.60 -1.47 -3.62
CA HIS A 236 -11.61 -0.41 -3.82
C HIS A 236 -11.88 0.46 -5.05
N ASP A 237 -11.99 -0.16 -6.23
CA ASP A 237 -11.96 0.58 -7.49
C ASP A 237 -13.04 1.67 -7.61
N VAL A 238 -12.72 2.70 -8.39
CA VAL A 238 -13.55 3.90 -8.54
C VAL A 238 -13.99 4.13 -9.99
N LEU A 239 -13.38 3.43 -10.95
CA LEU A 239 -13.73 3.47 -12.37
C LEU A 239 -14.16 2.10 -12.89
N MET A 240 -15.19 2.10 -13.71
CA MET A 240 -15.59 0.99 -14.57
C MET A 240 -14.52 0.70 -15.63
N ALA A 241 -14.56 -0.48 -16.24
CA ALA A 241 -13.59 -0.87 -17.26
C ALA A 241 -13.56 0.07 -18.49
N ASP A 242 -14.65 0.80 -18.74
CA ASP A 242 -14.78 1.81 -19.80
C ASP A 242 -14.35 3.23 -19.35
N GLY A 243 -13.87 3.37 -18.11
CA GLY A 243 -13.41 4.63 -17.53
C GLY A 243 -14.49 5.50 -16.90
N ARG A 244 -15.78 5.09 -16.94
CA ARG A 244 -16.83 5.82 -16.22
C ARG A 244 -16.70 5.65 -14.70
N PRO A 245 -17.06 6.65 -13.89
CA PRO A 245 -17.13 6.50 -12.44
C PRO A 245 -18.04 5.33 -12.01
N TYR A 246 -17.62 4.58 -11.00
CA TYR A 246 -18.49 3.67 -10.27
C TYR A 246 -19.55 4.45 -9.49
N HIS A 247 -19.14 5.52 -8.80
CA HIS A 247 -20.01 6.42 -8.07
C HIS A 247 -19.70 7.88 -8.45
N GLU A 248 -20.62 8.51 -9.19
CA GLU A 248 -20.45 9.89 -9.68
C GLU A 248 -20.30 10.89 -8.52
N GLU A 249 -21.02 10.69 -7.41
CA GLU A 249 -20.96 11.59 -6.25
C GLU A 249 -19.59 11.53 -5.54
N GLU A 250 -18.95 10.36 -5.51
CA GLU A 250 -17.60 10.22 -4.94
C GLU A 250 -16.58 11.00 -5.79
N MET A 251 -16.68 10.90 -7.12
CA MET A 251 -15.78 11.63 -8.02
C MET A 251 -16.04 13.14 -8.02
N ALA A 252 -17.30 13.55 -7.87
CA ALA A 252 -17.66 14.96 -7.67
C ALA A 252 -17.08 15.51 -6.35
N LEU A 253 -17.09 14.71 -5.27
CA LEU A 253 -16.45 15.06 -4.00
C LEU A 253 -14.94 15.22 -4.17
N VAL A 254 -14.27 14.25 -4.78
CA VAL A 254 -12.83 14.31 -5.08
C VAL A 254 -12.50 15.58 -5.87
N GLN A 255 -13.27 15.89 -6.92
CA GLN A 255 -13.07 17.09 -7.73
C GLN A 255 -13.26 18.38 -6.90
N THR A 256 -14.23 18.40 -6.00
CA THR A 256 -14.51 19.56 -5.14
C THR A 256 -13.37 19.80 -4.15
N LEU A 257 -12.86 18.74 -3.52
CA LEU A 257 -11.80 18.85 -2.51
C LEU A 257 -10.40 19.08 -3.11
N SER A 258 -10.21 18.70 -4.37
CA SER A 258 -8.94 18.87 -5.10
C SER A 258 -8.76 20.25 -5.74
N LYS A 259 -9.84 21.04 -5.85
CA LYS A 259 -9.75 22.44 -6.27
C LYS A 259 -9.23 23.26 -5.09
N GLY A 260 -8.01 23.79 -5.23
CA GLY A 260 -7.42 24.77 -4.31
C GLY A 260 -8.09 26.13 -4.44
#